data_AF-A0A928ADJ0-F1
#
_entry.id   AF-A0A928ADJ0-F1
#
_cell.length_a   1.000
_cell.length_b   1.000
_cell.length_c   1.000
_cell.angle_alpha   90.00
_cell.angle_beta   90.00
_cell.angle_gamma   90.00
#
_symmetry.space_group_name_H-M   'P 1'
#
loop_
_entity.id
_entity.type
_entity.pdbx_description
1 polymer ?
#
loop_
_entity_poly.entity_id
_entity_poly.type
_entity_poly.pdbx_seq_one_letter_code
_entity_poly.pdbx_strand_id
1 'polypeptide(L)'
;MKYFRYSVLGLVGVALCLCGCENKSNSGNEQPYEIDYVNANNWLKIPAVEQAVDVFYLYPTCWEPTETDGLVNAIDNASMRAKAPSVYAEQASCFEGVANVFAPYYRQLNAMKSLNYSLEEQEQLVADVPYHDALAAFEYYLKHYNNGRPFILAGHSQGSNVIKFLLSDYMAKHHEVYSRMIAAYPLGYSYAKDYFAKYTHLKFAEGETDTKVVVSWNCERMEDGKFGSYNLVCHEGALSINPVSWKHDYEKVEADDSRHLGALNTRERYSTQVMYDPARKYEVLIVGMPEQPADEQGIGEYALHGSDYKLYYYNIRENAKKRIESYLNKRDN
;
A
#
# COMPACT_ATOMS: atom_id res chain seq x y z
N MET A 1 47.07 -25.36 -67.98
CA MET A 1 47.62 -26.71 -68.20
C MET A 1 48.05 -27.27 -66.85
N LYS A 2 47.61 -28.49 -66.52
CA LYS A 2 47.90 -29.34 -65.33
C LYS A 2 47.16 -29.04 -64.01
N TYR A 3 46.27 -29.99 -63.73
CA TYR A 3 45.65 -30.40 -62.47
C TYR A 3 46.68 -30.86 -61.43
N PHE A 4 46.34 -30.81 -60.14
CA PHE A 4 46.34 -32.00 -59.27
C PHE A 4 45.50 -31.79 -58.00
N ARG A 5 44.61 -32.75 -57.71
CA ARG A 5 43.92 -32.97 -56.44
C ARG A 5 44.74 -33.95 -55.62
N TYR A 6 44.84 -33.78 -54.30
CA TYR A 6 44.79 -34.89 -53.34
C TYR A 6 44.19 -34.42 -52.01
N SER A 7 43.26 -35.22 -51.52
CA SER A 7 42.68 -35.19 -50.18
C SER A 7 43.59 -35.93 -49.18
N VAL A 8 43.43 -35.67 -47.87
CA VAL A 8 43.24 -36.65 -46.77
C VAL A 8 43.86 -36.24 -45.41
N LEU A 9 42.98 -36.25 -44.40
CA LEU A 9 43.12 -36.48 -42.94
C LEU A 9 44.06 -35.63 -42.06
N GLY A 10 43.44 -34.85 -41.16
CA GLY A 10 43.32 -35.20 -39.73
C GLY A 10 44.54 -34.96 -38.83
N LEU A 11 44.42 -34.00 -37.90
CA LEU A 11 44.91 -34.15 -36.52
C LEU A 11 44.35 -33.06 -35.61
N VAL A 12 43.67 -33.51 -34.56
CA VAL A 12 43.25 -32.76 -33.38
C VAL A 12 44.49 -32.35 -32.61
N GLY A 13 44.65 -31.06 -32.33
CA GLY A 13 45.74 -30.51 -31.52
C GLY A 13 45.18 -29.54 -30.48
N VAL A 14 45.12 -30.02 -29.24
CA VAL A 14 44.78 -29.28 -28.03
C VAL A 14 45.84 -28.19 -27.78
N ALA A 15 45.41 -26.94 -27.59
CA ALA A 15 46.25 -25.89 -27.02
C ALA A 15 45.69 -25.48 -25.66
N LEU A 16 46.30 -26.03 -24.61
CA LEU A 16 46.20 -25.56 -23.23
C LEU A 16 46.98 -24.24 -23.10
N CYS A 17 46.28 -23.14 -22.81
CA CYS A 17 46.88 -21.96 -22.18
C CYS A 17 46.30 -21.85 -20.77
N LEU A 18 47.12 -22.20 -19.77
CA LEU A 18 46.84 -22.06 -18.36
C LEU A 18 47.27 -20.67 -17.85
N CYS A 19 46.36 -20.10 -17.05
CA CYS A 19 46.58 -19.22 -15.90
C CYS A 19 47.05 -17.78 -16.13
N GLY A 20 46.09 -16.87 -15.96
CA GLY A 20 46.28 -15.60 -15.25
C GLY A 20 45.10 -15.39 -14.29
N CYS A 21 45.25 -15.81 -13.03
CA CYS A 21 44.30 -15.46 -11.97
C CYS A 21 44.57 -14.01 -11.55
N GLU A 22 43.71 -13.08 -11.95
CA GLU A 22 43.56 -11.81 -11.24
C GLU A 22 42.40 -11.97 -10.24
N ASN A 23 42.77 -12.13 -8.97
CA ASN A 23 41.88 -11.88 -7.84
C ASN A 23 41.51 -10.39 -7.84
N LYS A 24 40.34 -10.06 -8.39
CA LYS A 24 39.65 -8.82 -8.03
C LYS A 24 38.71 -9.10 -6.86
N SER A 25 39.01 -8.39 -5.79
CA SER A 25 38.35 -8.32 -4.50
C SER A 25 36.84 -8.20 -4.59
N ASN A 26 36.17 -8.95 -3.72
CA ASN A 26 34.80 -8.76 -3.26
C ASN A 26 34.49 -7.27 -3.00
N SER A 27 33.56 -6.71 -3.76
CA SER A 27 32.75 -5.56 -3.36
C SER A 27 31.28 -6.00 -3.48
N GLY A 28 30.60 -6.06 -2.34
CA GLY A 28 29.27 -6.64 -2.20
C GLY A 28 28.12 -5.84 -2.83
N ASN A 29 27.01 -6.57 -2.96
CA ASN A 29 25.65 -6.18 -3.36
C ASN A 29 25.37 -6.01 -4.85
N GLU A 30 25.48 -7.10 -5.59
CA GLU A 30 24.48 -7.42 -6.63
C GLU A 30 23.40 -8.32 -6.01
N GLN A 31 22.15 -7.85 -5.97
CA GLN A 31 20.98 -8.73 -5.85
C GLN A 31 19.89 -8.22 -6.80
N PRO A 32 19.78 -8.76 -8.03
CA PRO A 32 18.54 -8.71 -8.78
C PRO A 32 17.96 -10.11 -8.74
N TYR A 33 17.20 -10.45 -7.69
CA TYR A 33 16.27 -11.57 -7.77
C TYR A 33 14.93 -11.09 -7.26
N GLU A 34 13.96 -11.09 -8.16
CA GLU A 34 12.54 -10.95 -7.84
C GLU A 34 12.20 -11.84 -6.65
N ILE A 35 11.36 -11.34 -5.76
CA ILE A 35 10.92 -12.11 -4.60
C ILE A 35 10.12 -13.33 -5.06
N ASP A 36 10.53 -14.51 -4.60
CA ASP A 36 9.81 -15.75 -4.86
C ASP A 36 8.54 -15.85 -3.98
N TYR A 37 7.39 -15.49 -4.55
CA TYR A 37 6.09 -15.62 -3.88
C TYR A 37 5.49 -17.03 -3.92
N VAL A 38 6.16 -18.01 -4.55
CA VAL A 38 5.86 -19.45 -4.35
C VAL A 38 6.15 -19.85 -2.91
N ASN A 39 7.20 -19.26 -2.32
CA ASN A 39 7.55 -19.50 -0.94
C ASN A 39 6.53 -18.85 0.01
N ALA A 40 5.76 -19.68 0.72
CA ALA A 40 4.78 -19.23 1.70
C ALA A 40 5.38 -18.34 2.81
N ASN A 41 6.69 -18.44 3.09
CA ASN A 41 7.37 -17.58 4.06
C ASN A 41 7.51 -16.12 3.59
N ASN A 42 7.24 -15.82 2.32
CA ASN A 42 7.16 -14.46 1.79
C ASN A 42 5.74 -13.87 1.86
N TRP A 43 4.83 -14.54 2.56
CA TRP A 43 3.51 -14.04 2.88
C TRP A 43 3.36 -13.83 4.38
N LEU A 44 2.99 -12.61 4.76
CA LEU A 44 2.55 -12.32 6.13
C LEU A 44 1.28 -13.10 6.45
N LYS A 45 0.36 -13.17 5.49
CA LYS A 45 -0.91 -13.87 5.63
C LYS A 45 -1.36 -14.49 4.31
N ILE A 46 -1.58 -15.80 4.35
CA ILE A 46 -2.41 -16.55 3.41
C ILE A 46 -3.61 -17.05 4.23
N PRO A 47 -4.85 -16.60 3.94
CA PRO A 47 -6.04 -17.02 4.69
C PRO A 47 -6.56 -18.38 4.21
N ALA A 48 -7.40 -19.02 5.01
CA ALA A 48 -8.33 -20.00 4.47
C ALA A 48 -9.35 -19.25 3.58
N VAL A 49 -9.70 -19.83 2.43
CA VAL A 49 -10.66 -19.20 1.51
C VAL A 49 -12.07 -19.61 1.93
N GLU A 50 -12.75 -18.71 2.63
CA GLU A 50 -14.10 -18.91 3.17
C GLU A 50 -15.11 -17.88 2.64
N GLN A 51 -14.61 -16.77 2.07
CA GLN A 51 -15.42 -15.67 1.57
C GLN A 51 -15.44 -15.62 0.04
N ALA A 52 -16.48 -15.02 -0.53
CA ALA A 52 -16.62 -14.83 -1.99
C ALA A 52 -15.74 -13.69 -2.54
N VAL A 53 -15.16 -12.87 -1.65
CA VAL A 53 -14.35 -11.70 -1.96
C VAL A 53 -13.03 -11.77 -1.21
N ASP A 54 -11.99 -11.23 -1.84
CA ASP A 54 -10.65 -11.12 -1.25
C ASP A 54 -10.29 -9.68 -0.90
N VAL A 55 -9.35 -9.51 0.02
CA VAL A 55 -8.60 -8.27 0.24
C VAL A 55 -7.14 -8.57 -0.03
N PHE A 56 -6.52 -7.77 -0.88
CA PHE A 56 -5.07 -7.76 -1.04
C PHE A 56 -4.52 -6.56 -0.28
N TYR A 57 -3.87 -6.83 0.86
CA TYR A 57 -3.41 -5.82 1.80
C TYR A 57 -1.90 -5.60 1.72
N LEU A 58 -1.50 -4.33 1.52
CA LEU A 58 -0.12 -3.88 1.57
C LEU A 58 0.09 -3.04 2.84
N TYR A 59 0.80 -3.62 3.80
CA TYR A 59 1.05 -3.05 5.12
C TYR A 59 2.06 -1.88 5.06
N PRO A 60 2.12 -0.98 6.05
CA PRO A 60 3.07 0.16 6.05
C PRO A 60 4.49 -0.32 6.37
N THR A 61 5.46 0.61 6.38
CA THR A 61 6.80 0.31 6.90
C THR A 61 6.71 -0.19 8.34
N CYS A 62 7.13 -1.43 8.55
CA CYS A 62 7.28 -2.08 9.86
C CYS A 62 8.74 -2.29 10.22
N TRP A 63 9.65 -1.97 9.30
CA TRP A 63 11.09 -1.98 9.53
C TRP A 63 11.49 -0.89 10.53
N GLU A 64 12.29 -1.29 11.52
CA GLU A 64 13.01 -0.39 12.42
C GLU A 64 14.48 -0.32 11.97
N PRO A 65 14.88 0.67 11.15
CA PRO A 65 16.24 0.80 10.67
C PRO A 65 17.17 1.42 11.71
N THR A 66 18.44 1.01 11.67
CA THR A 66 19.56 1.63 12.37
C THR A 66 20.19 2.74 11.51
N GLU A 67 21.06 3.57 12.10
CA GLU A 67 21.72 4.68 11.37
C GLU A 67 22.52 4.19 10.15
N THR A 68 23.14 3.01 10.26
CA THR A 68 23.99 2.43 9.21
C THR A 68 23.21 1.70 8.12
N ASP A 69 21.91 1.48 8.30
CA ASP A 69 21.09 0.78 7.32
C ASP A 69 20.88 1.60 6.04
N GLY A 70 20.74 0.91 4.92
CA GLY A 70 20.48 1.50 3.60
C GLY A 70 19.07 2.08 3.44
N LEU A 71 18.69 2.35 2.20
CA LEU A 71 17.36 2.87 1.86
C LEU A 71 16.28 1.79 1.82
N VAL A 72 16.63 0.53 1.55
CA VAL A 72 15.69 -0.59 1.40
C VAL A 72 16.14 -1.74 2.28
N ASN A 73 15.21 -2.39 2.99
CA ASN A 73 15.51 -3.58 3.78
C ASN A 73 15.47 -4.88 2.96
N ALA A 74 15.98 -5.96 3.54
CA ALA A 74 15.76 -7.31 3.03
C ALA A 74 14.32 -7.77 3.35
N ILE A 75 13.75 -8.64 2.50
CA ILE A 75 12.38 -9.18 2.71
C ILE A 75 12.24 -10.03 3.98
N ASP A 76 13.36 -10.57 4.47
CA ASP A 76 13.45 -11.37 5.68
C ASP A 76 13.96 -10.58 6.89
N ASN A 77 14.01 -9.25 6.78
CA ASN A 77 14.44 -8.39 7.87
C ASN A 77 13.64 -8.68 9.15
N ALA A 78 14.36 -8.94 10.24
CA ALA A 78 13.79 -9.45 11.48
C ALA A 78 12.87 -8.45 12.18
N SER A 79 13.21 -7.16 12.25
CA SER A 79 12.35 -6.16 12.91
C SER A 79 11.06 -5.95 12.11
N MET A 80 11.16 -5.87 10.78
CA MET A 80 9.98 -5.84 9.91
C MET A 80 9.06 -7.04 10.15
N ARG A 81 9.60 -8.26 10.13
CA ARG A 81 8.81 -9.49 10.30
C ARG A 81 8.23 -9.64 11.70
N ALA A 82 8.90 -9.12 12.73
CA ALA A 82 8.39 -9.11 14.10
C ALA A 82 7.22 -8.12 14.29
N LYS A 83 7.28 -6.95 13.63
CA LYS A 83 6.29 -5.89 13.78
C LYS A 83 5.06 -6.04 12.87
N ALA A 84 5.24 -6.56 11.65
CA ALA A 84 4.17 -6.66 10.67
C ALA A 84 2.88 -7.38 11.16
N PRO A 85 2.95 -8.48 11.94
CA PRO A 85 1.73 -9.13 12.46
C PRO A 85 0.86 -8.24 13.35
N SER A 86 1.45 -7.41 14.23
CA SER A 86 0.66 -6.51 15.07
C SER A 86 0.01 -5.40 14.24
N VAL A 87 0.73 -4.88 13.24
CA VAL A 87 0.20 -3.84 12.33
C VAL A 87 -0.94 -4.39 11.48
N TYR A 88 -0.81 -5.61 10.97
CA TYR A 88 -1.91 -6.32 10.30
C TYR A 88 -3.15 -6.41 11.20
N ALA A 89 -2.98 -6.81 12.46
CA ALA A 89 -4.07 -6.93 13.41
C ALA A 89 -4.78 -5.59 13.66
N GLU A 90 -4.04 -4.48 13.65
CA GLU A 90 -4.60 -3.13 13.85
C GLU A 90 -5.29 -2.56 12.61
N GLN A 91 -4.80 -2.88 11.41
CA GLN A 91 -5.22 -2.22 10.18
C GLN A 91 -6.11 -3.11 9.28
N ALA A 92 -5.67 -4.34 8.99
CA ALA A 92 -6.32 -5.19 8.00
C ALA A 92 -7.38 -6.14 8.59
N SER A 93 -7.31 -6.41 9.90
CA SER A 93 -8.28 -7.32 10.54
C SER A 93 -9.73 -6.79 10.50
N CYS A 94 -9.95 -5.50 10.21
CA CYS A 94 -11.29 -4.95 10.01
C CYS A 94 -12.03 -5.62 8.86
N PHE A 95 -11.31 -6.17 7.88
CA PHE A 95 -11.88 -6.90 6.74
C PHE A 95 -12.12 -8.39 7.01
N GLU A 96 -11.56 -8.95 8.09
CA GLU A 96 -11.78 -10.36 8.43
C GLU A 96 -13.25 -10.64 8.77
N GLY A 97 -13.72 -11.80 8.35
CA GLY A 97 -15.15 -12.20 8.40
C GLY A 97 -16.01 -11.58 7.30
N VAL A 98 -15.46 -10.64 6.51
CA VAL A 98 -16.13 -10.04 5.34
C VAL A 98 -15.43 -10.43 4.04
N ALA A 99 -14.10 -10.59 4.07
CA ALA A 99 -13.28 -11.02 2.94
C ALA A 99 -12.12 -11.92 3.38
N ASN A 100 -11.52 -12.65 2.43
CA ASN A 100 -10.27 -13.38 2.66
C ASN A 100 -9.09 -12.40 2.53
N VAL A 101 -8.36 -12.14 3.62
CA VAL A 101 -7.28 -11.14 3.61
C VAL A 101 -5.94 -11.82 3.28
N PHE A 102 -5.38 -11.49 2.11
CA PHE A 102 -4.04 -11.84 1.68
C PHE A 102 -3.10 -10.69 1.95
N ALA A 103 -1.92 -10.96 2.51
CA ALA A 103 -0.90 -9.96 2.77
C ALA A 103 0.49 -10.54 2.44
N PRO A 104 1.18 -10.07 1.38
CA PRO A 104 2.56 -10.44 1.12
C PRO A 104 3.51 -9.70 2.06
N TYR A 105 4.68 -10.27 2.34
CA TYR A 105 5.85 -9.46 2.71
C TYR A 105 6.41 -8.81 1.44
N TYR A 106 6.87 -7.57 1.55
CA TYR A 106 7.54 -6.87 0.45
C TYR A 106 8.62 -5.96 1.04
N ARG A 107 9.69 -5.67 0.28
CA ARG A 107 10.79 -4.84 0.78
C ARG A 107 10.36 -3.39 0.95
N GLN A 108 10.83 -2.78 2.02
CA GLN A 108 10.37 -1.50 2.52
C GLN A 108 11.46 -0.45 2.48
N LEU A 109 11.07 0.77 2.14
CA LEU A 109 11.92 1.93 2.31
C LEU A 109 12.12 2.26 3.80
N ASN A 110 13.31 2.75 4.10
CA ASN A 110 13.66 3.38 5.36
C ASN A 110 12.87 4.70 5.49
N ALA A 111 11.76 4.67 6.23
CA ALA A 111 10.86 5.83 6.35
C ALA A 111 11.56 7.07 6.92
N MET A 112 12.52 6.89 7.84
CA MET A 112 13.30 8.00 8.43
C MET A 112 14.18 8.72 7.41
N LYS A 113 14.58 8.03 6.32
CA LYS A 113 15.36 8.63 5.24
C LYS A 113 14.46 9.06 4.09
N SER A 114 13.58 8.18 3.63
CA SER A 114 12.81 8.39 2.40
C SER A 114 11.86 9.58 2.49
N LEU A 115 11.20 9.79 3.63
CA LEU A 115 10.22 10.88 3.78
C LEU A 115 10.86 12.28 3.80
N ASN A 116 12.19 12.36 3.93
CA ASN A 116 12.94 13.62 3.88
C ASN A 116 13.40 13.99 2.46
N TYR A 117 13.19 13.12 1.46
CA TYR A 117 13.45 13.45 0.06
C TYR A 117 12.33 14.28 -0.57
N SER A 118 12.58 14.85 -1.74
CA SER A 118 11.52 15.50 -2.53
C SER A 118 10.43 14.49 -2.92
N LEU A 119 9.22 14.98 -3.22
CA LEU A 119 8.11 14.10 -3.60
C LEU A 119 8.43 13.26 -4.85
N GLU A 120 9.14 13.84 -5.82
CA GLU A 120 9.57 13.13 -7.02
C GLU A 120 10.53 11.98 -6.70
N GLU A 121 11.52 12.22 -5.84
CA GLU A 121 12.45 11.17 -5.38
C GLU A 121 11.73 10.10 -4.56
N GLN A 122 10.77 10.48 -3.71
CA GLN A 122 9.94 9.52 -2.97
C GLN A 122 9.14 8.62 -3.90
N GLU A 123 8.51 9.18 -4.94
CA GLU A 123 7.77 8.41 -5.94
C GLU A 123 8.70 7.45 -6.69
N GLN A 124 9.89 7.90 -7.08
CA GLN A 124 10.89 7.05 -7.74
C GLN A 124 11.33 5.88 -6.86
N LEU A 125 11.58 6.13 -5.56
CA LEU A 125 11.99 5.10 -4.62
C LEU A 125 10.89 4.05 -4.39
N VAL A 126 9.61 4.47 -4.34
CA VAL A 126 8.49 3.53 -4.18
C VAL A 126 8.23 2.76 -5.48
N ALA A 127 8.35 3.41 -6.64
CA ALA A 127 8.17 2.79 -7.96
C ALA A 127 9.25 1.75 -8.30
N ASP A 128 10.37 1.75 -7.58
CA ASP A 128 11.44 0.75 -7.73
C ASP A 128 11.14 -0.51 -6.91
N VAL A 129 11.97 -0.84 -5.91
CA VAL A 129 11.90 -2.13 -5.20
C VAL A 129 10.52 -2.40 -4.54
N PRO A 130 9.90 -1.48 -3.78
CA PRO A 130 8.64 -1.76 -3.09
C PRO A 130 7.50 -2.10 -4.05
N TYR A 131 7.37 -1.34 -5.15
CA TYR A 131 6.34 -1.58 -6.15
C TYR A 131 6.59 -2.88 -6.92
N HIS A 132 7.81 -3.16 -7.36
CA HIS A 132 8.11 -4.40 -8.08
C HIS A 132 7.83 -5.65 -7.23
N ASP A 133 8.17 -5.63 -5.93
CA ASP A 133 7.84 -6.74 -5.02
C ASP A 133 6.32 -6.90 -4.87
N ALA A 134 5.60 -5.80 -4.62
CA ALA A 134 4.15 -5.84 -4.46
C ALA A 134 3.42 -6.26 -5.74
N LEU A 135 3.92 -5.86 -6.91
CA LEU A 135 3.40 -6.28 -8.21
C LEU A 135 3.59 -7.79 -8.41
N ALA A 136 4.80 -8.30 -8.17
CA ALA A 136 5.08 -9.74 -8.25
C ALA A 136 4.18 -10.56 -7.29
N ALA A 137 3.97 -10.06 -6.07
CA ALA A 137 3.04 -10.67 -5.12
C ALA A 137 1.60 -10.66 -5.63
N PHE A 138 1.16 -9.52 -6.17
CA PHE A 138 -0.20 -9.33 -6.65
C PHE A 138 -0.49 -10.24 -7.85
N GLU A 139 0.42 -10.33 -8.81
CA GLU A 139 0.31 -11.24 -9.95
C GLU A 139 0.29 -12.71 -9.51
N TYR A 140 1.15 -13.08 -8.55
CA TYR A 140 1.14 -14.42 -7.99
C TYR A 140 -0.21 -14.73 -7.30
N TYR A 141 -0.71 -13.82 -6.48
CA TYR A 141 -2.02 -13.93 -5.84
C TYR A 141 -3.14 -14.10 -6.88
N LEU A 142 -3.17 -13.28 -7.93
CA LEU A 142 -4.19 -13.34 -8.98
C LEU A 142 -4.18 -14.71 -9.68
N LYS A 143 -3.00 -15.22 -9.98
CA LYS A 143 -2.80 -16.47 -10.72
C LYS A 143 -3.05 -17.72 -9.89
N HIS A 144 -2.69 -17.71 -8.61
CA HIS A 144 -2.63 -18.93 -7.79
C HIS A 144 -3.67 -18.99 -6.68
N TYR A 145 -4.13 -17.85 -6.16
CA TYR A 145 -5.01 -17.81 -4.99
C TYR A 145 -6.39 -17.23 -5.29
N ASN A 146 -6.47 -16.12 -6.05
CA ASN A 146 -7.68 -15.33 -6.24
C ASN A 146 -8.81 -16.09 -6.95
N ASN A 147 -8.48 -17.01 -7.86
CA ASN A 147 -9.46 -17.80 -8.62
C ASN A 147 -10.58 -16.96 -9.27
N GLY A 148 -10.25 -15.73 -9.70
CA GLY A 148 -11.20 -14.80 -10.33
C GLY A 148 -12.22 -14.16 -9.38
N ARG A 149 -12.04 -14.24 -8.05
CA ARG A 149 -12.90 -13.55 -7.08
C ARG A 149 -12.75 -12.02 -7.21
N PRO A 150 -13.83 -11.24 -7.03
CA PRO A 150 -13.72 -9.80 -6.81
C PRO A 150 -12.82 -9.51 -5.60
N PHE A 151 -12.16 -8.36 -5.61
CA PHE A 151 -11.21 -8.02 -4.55
C PHE A 151 -11.22 -6.55 -4.18
N ILE A 152 -10.76 -6.27 -2.97
CA ILE A 152 -10.45 -4.93 -2.46
C ILE A 152 -8.93 -4.79 -2.39
N LEU A 153 -8.40 -3.63 -2.78
CA LEU A 153 -7.03 -3.25 -2.43
C LEU A 153 -7.08 -2.48 -1.12
N ALA A 154 -6.22 -2.81 -0.16
CA ALA A 154 -6.12 -2.09 1.10
C ALA A 154 -4.66 -1.82 1.43
N GLY A 155 -4.37 -0.66 2.01
CA GLY A 155 -3.02 -0.38 2.45
C GLY A 155 -2.93 0.81 3.37
N HIS A 156 -1.76 0.97 3.97
CA HIS A 156 -1.45 2.12 4.82
C HIS A 156 -0.07 2.69 4.50
N SER A 157 0.08 4.01 4.57
CA SER A 157 1.37 4.70 4.43
C SER A 157 2.14 4.25 3.18
N GLN A 158 3.31 3.62 3.30
CA GLN A 158 4.05 3.08 2.17
C GLN A 158 3.22 2.11 1.32
N GLY A 159 2.45 1.20 1.93
CA GLY A 159 1.58 0.30 1.19
C GLY A 159 0.52 1.05 0.38
N SER A 160 0.00 2.15 0.91
CA SER A 160 -0.90 3.07 0.18
C SER A 160 -0.21 3.79 -0.96
N ASN A 161 1.07 4.15 -0.81
CA ASN A 161 1.86 4.72 -1.89
C ASN A 161 2.11 3.68 -3.00
N VAL A 162 2.46 2.44 -2.64
CA VAL A 162 2.59 1.32 -3.58
C VAL A 162 1.27 1.06 -4.34
N ILE A 163 0.12 1.13 -3.67
CA ILE A 163 -1.20 0.99 -4.31
C ILE A 163 -1.42 2.04 -5.41
N LYS A 164 -0.85 3.26 -5.31
CA LYS A 164 -0.94 4.23 -6.41
C LYS A 164 -0.39 3.66 -7.70
N PHE A 165 0.73 2.95 -7.66
CA PHE A 165 1.35 2.36 -8.85
C PHE A 165 0.56 1.14 -9.36
N LEU A 166 0.00 0.33 -8.46
CA LEU A 166 -0.93 -0.73 -8.89
C LEU A 166 -2.15 -0.15 -9.61
N LEU A 167 -2.75 0.92 -9.09
CA LEU A 167 -3.94 1.56 -9.67
C LEU A 167 -3.65 2.32 -10.97
N SER A 168 -2.55 3.07 -11.01
CA SER A 168 -2.23 3.94 -12.14
C SER A 168 -1.55 3.21 -13.30
N ASP A 169 -0.70 2.22 -13.00
CA ASP A 169 0.04 1.49 -14.02
C ASP A 169 -0.60 0.14 -14.34
N TYR A 170 -0.68 -0.77 -13.35
CA TYR A 170 -1.17 -2.13 -13.59
C TYR A 170 -2.64 -2.16 -14.02
N MET A 171 -3.53 -1.51 -13.27
CA MET A 171 -4.97 -1.53 -13.58
C MET A 171 -5.31 -0.82 -14.89
N ALA A 172 -4.50 0.15 -15.33
CA ALA A 172 -4.66 0.80 -16.63
C ALA A 172 -4.36 -0.14 -17.81
N LYS A 173 -3.51 -1.16 -17.60
CA LYS A 173 -3.15 -2.16 -18.61
C LYS A 173 -4.01 -3.43 -18.54
N HIS A 174 -4.58 -3.72 -17.37
CA HIS A 174 -5.31 -4.96 -17.07
C HIS A 174 -6.79 -4.69 -16.72
N HIS A 175 -7.56 -4.26 -17.73
CA HIS A 175 -8.96 -3.84 -17.55
C HIS A 175 -9.86 -4.95 -16.97
N GLU A 176 -9.60 -6.21 -17.29
CA GLU A 176 -10.31 -7.36 -16.74
C GLU A 176 -10.05 -7.55 -15.24
N VAL A 177 -8.83 -7.27 -14.77
CA VAL A 177 -8.49 -7.28 -13.35
C VAL A 177 -9.12 -6.07 -12.67
N TYR A 178 -8.98 -4.87 -13.25
CA TYR A 178 -9.61 -3.65 -12.75
C TYR A 178 -11.13 -3.79 -12.63
N SER A 179 -11.77 -4.51 -13.57
CA SER A 179 -13.21 -4.76 -13.53
C SER A 179 -13.66 -5.54 -12.28
N ARG A 180 -12.77 -6.34 -11.69
CA ARG A 180 -12.97 -7.13 -10.47
C ARG A 180 -12.63 -6.38 -9.18
N MET A 181 -12.01 -5.22 -9.26
CA MET A 181 -11.75 -4.39 -8.09
C MET A 181 -13.06 -3.77 -7.59
N ILE A 182 -13.39 -4.03 -6.32
CA ILE A 182 -14.57 -3.48 -5.64
C ILE A 182 -14.32 -2.04 -5.23
N ALA A 183 -13.20 -1.81 -4.52
CA ALA A 183 -12.72 -0.49 -4.10
C ALA A 183 -11.25 -0.61 -3.68
N ALA A 184 -10.57 0.52 -3.55
CA ALA A 184 -9.28 0.62 -2.90
C ALA A 184 -9.40 1.45 -1.62
N TYR A 185 -8.84 0.98 -0.50
CA TYR A 185 -8.69 1.72 0.77
C TYR A 185 -7.19 1.99 1.06
N PRO A 186 -6.52 2.87 0.30
CA PRO A 186 -5.14 3.24 0.57
C PRO A 186 -5.08 4.42 1.56
N LEU A 187 -5.18 4.13 2.86
CA LEU A 187 -5.24 5.14 3.92
C LEU A 187 -3.86 5.65 4.34
N GLY A 188 -3.77 6.80 5.00
CA GLY A 188 -2.49 7.30 5.52
C GLY A 188 -1.48 7.69 4.42
N TYR A 189 -1.95 8.04 3.22
CA TYR A 189 -1.11 8.64 2.19
C TYR A 189 -1.95 9.50 1.26
N SER A 190 -1.36 10.51 0.63
CA SER A 190 -2.11 11.46 -0.20
C SER A 190 -2.65 10.85 -1.49
N TYR A 191 -3.95 11.01 -1.72
CA TYR A 191 -4.56 10.84 -3.05
C TYR A 191 -5.14 12.19 -3.50
N ALA A 192 -4.40 12.89 -4.35
CA ALA A 192 -4.66 14.27 -4.70
C ALA A 192 -5.47 14.44 -6.00
N LYS A 193 -6.07 15.62 -6.18
CA LYS A 193 -6.92 15.95 -7.33
C LYS A 193 -6.22 15.74 -8.68
N ASP A 194 -4.93 16.04 -8.75
CA ASP A 194 -4.09 15.87 -9.94
C ASP A 194 -3.86 14.40 -10.30
N TYR A 195 -3.76 13.51 -9.31
CA TYR A 195 -3.68 12.05 -9.52
C TYR A 195 -4.92 11.54 -10.29
N PHE A 196 -6.12 11.97 -9.88
CA PHE A 196 -7.36 11.61 -10.58
C PHE A 196 -7.53 12.33 -11.92
N ALA A 197 -7.01 13.55 -12.06
CA ALA A 197 -7.00 14.26 -13.34
C ALA A 197 -6.06 13.57 -14.37
N LYS A 198 -4.94 13.00 -13.90
CA LYS A 198 -3.98 12.27 -14.72
C LYS A 198 -4.49 10.87 -15.10
N TYR A 199 -5.09 10.15 -14.15
CA TYR A 199 -5.54 8.77 -14.33
C TYR A 199 -7.07 8.69 -14.34
N THR A 200 -7.66 9.08 -15.48
CA THR A 200 -9.11 9.31 -15.64
C THR A 200 -9.98 8.06 -15.52
N HIS A 201 -9.39 6.86 -15.55
CA HIS A 201 -10.10 5.60 -15.25
C HIS A 201 -10.39 5.43 -13.75
N LEU A 202 -9.69 6.17 -12.88
CA LEU A 202 -9.85 6.16 -11.42
C LEU A 202 -10.79 7.26 -10.97
N LYS A 203 -11.48 7.03 -9.85
CA LYS A 203 -12.38 7.99 -9.21
C LYS A 203 -12.17 7.98 -7.71
N PHE A 204 -12.28 9.15 -7.09
CA PHE A 204 -12.38 9.27 -5.64
C PHE A 204 -13.78 8.82 -5.19
N ALA A 205 -13.88 8.30 -3.97
CA ALA A 205 -15.16 7.89 -3.39
C ALA A 205 -15.99 9.12 -2.98
N GLU A 206 -17.28 9.11 -3.28
CA GLU A 206 -18.24 10.17 -2.89
C GLU A 206 -19.39 9.63 -2.03
N GLY A 207 -19.61 8.30 -2.02
CA GLY A 207 -20.68 7.63 -1.29
C GLY A 207 -20.30 6.26 -0.72
N GLU A 208 -21.13 5.76 0.20
CA GLU A 208 -20.89 4.50 0.92
C GLU A 208 -20.99 3.23 0.06
N THR A 209 -21.71 3.28 -1.07
CA THR A 209 -21.91 2.12 -1.96
C THR A 209 -21.18 2.24 -3.30
N ASP A 210 -20.33 3.26 -3.47
CA ASP A 210 -19.55 3.41 -4.69
C ASP A 210 -18.64 2.20 -4.89
N THR A 211 -18.40 1.87 -6.15
CA THR A 211 -17.55 0.74 -6.54
C THR A 211 -16.56 1.21 -7.59
N LYS A 212 -15.39 0.58 -7.67
CA LYS A 212 -14.25 1.02 -8.50
C LYS A 212 -13.79 2.43 -8.16
N VAL A 213 -13.76 2.74 -6.87
CA VAL A 213 -13.32 4.03 -6.34
C VAL A 213 -12.15 3.86 -5.38
N VAL A 214 -11.43 4.96 -5.16
CA VAL A 214 -10.38 5.09 -4.16
C VAL A 214 -10.92 5.82 -2.94
N VAL A 215 -10.77 5.20 -1.77
CA VAL A 215 -11.18 5.67 -0.46
C VAL A 215 -9.93 6.07 0.30
N SER A 216 -9.76 7.37 0.59
CA SER A 216 -8.58 7.88 1.29
C SER A 216 -8.93 8.97 2.28
N TRP A 217 -8.19 9.00 3.38
CA TRP A 217 -8.12 10.09 4.35
C TRP A 217 -6.79 9.97 5.11
N ASN A 218 -6.43 11.06 5.79
CA ASN A 218 -5.33 11.11 6.76
C ASN A 218 -5.87 11.77 8.03
N CYS A 219 -5.74 11.08 9.17
CA CYS A 219 -6.24 11.57 10.44
C CYS A 219 -5.27 12.57 11.06
N GLU A 220 -5.81 13.72 11.46
CA GLU A 220 -5.10 14.71 12.26
C GLU A 220 -6.00 15.14 13.43
N ARG A 221 -5.39 15.69 14.48
CA ARG A 221 -6.13 16.51 15.44
C ARG A 221 -5.87 17.99 15.17
N MET A 222 -6.63 18.83 15.86
CA MET A 222 -6.30 20.26 16.00
C MET A 222 -5.95 20.56 17.44
N GLU A 223 -5.05 21.52 17.64
CA GLU A 223 -4.67 22.03 18.96
C GLU A 223 -4.96 23.53 18.99
N ASP A 224 -5.71 24.00 19.99
CA ASP A 224 -6.23 25.38 20.07
C ASP A 224 -6.91 25.87 18.77
N GLY A 225 -7.63 24.99 18.09
CA GLY A 225 -8.29 25.29 16.82
C GLY A 225 -7.34 25.52 15.65
N LYS A 226 -6.09 25.05 15.74
CA LYS A 226 -5.08 25.14 14.69
C LYS A 226 -4.68 23.77 14.17
N PHE A 227 -4.39 23.73 12.88
CA PHE A 227 -3.74 22.60 12.22
C PHE A 227 -2.26 22.50 12.63
N GLY A 228 -1.66 21.33 12.42
CA GLY A 228 -0.23 21.14 12.57
C GLY A 228 0.53 21.84 11.44
N SER A 229 1.79 22.23 11.68
CA SER A 229 2.60 22.93 10.68
C SER A 229 3.05 22.04 9.52
N TYR A 230 3.14 20.72 9.72
CA TYR A 230 3.57 19.78 8.69
C TYR A 230 2.90 18.40 8.82
N ASN A 231 2.86 17.68 7.70
CA ASN A 231 2.54 16.26 7.63
C ASN A 231 3.23 15.66 6.39
N LEU A 232 4.15 14.72 6.59
CA LEU A 232 5.04 14.18 5.57
C LEU A 232 4.34 13.22 4.58
N VAL A 233 3.13 12.77 4.88
CA VAL A 233 2.33 11.89 4.00
C VAL A 233 1.15 12.61 3.33
N CYS A 234 0.94 13.89 3.69
CA CYS A 234 -0.04 14.79 3.10
C CYS A 234 0.64 15.77 2.12
N HIS A 235 0.08 15.91 0.91
CA HIS A 235 0.61 16.76 -0.16
C HIS A 235 -0.51 17.66 -0.71
N GLU A 236 -0.13 18.76 -1.37
CA GLU A 236 -1.08 19.72 -1.94
C GLU A 236 -2.14 19.00 -2.80
N GLY A 237 -3.40 19.35 -2.57
CA GLY A 237 -4.54 18.79 -3.29
C GLY A 237 -5.03 17.42 -2.80
N ALA A 238 -4.45 16.84 -1.73
CA ALA A 238 -4.95 15.59 -1.16
C ALA A 238 -6.45 15.68 -0.79
N LEU A 239 -7.18 14.61 -1.09
CA LEU A 239 -8.61 14.46 -0.84
C LEU A 239 -8.88 13.60 0.39
N SER A 240 -9.96 13.90 1.10
CA SER A 240 -10.43 13.10 2.24
C SER A 240 -11.94 12.85 2.18
N ILE A 241 -12.35 11.60 2.44
CA ILE A 241 -13.75 11.21 2.65
C ILE A 241 -13.98 10.95 4.14
N ASN A 242 -15.11 11.41 4.68
CA ASN A 242 -15.44 11.16 6.09
C ASN A 242 -15.86 9.67 6.26
N PRO A 243 -15.16 8.87 7.08
CA PRO A 243 -15.42 7.43 7.21
C PRO A 243 -16.67 7.11 8.06
N VAL A 244 -17.36 8.13 8.58
CA VAL A 244 -18.61 7.96 9.32
C VAL A 244 -19.81 8.31 8.45
N SER A 245 -19.80 9.46 7.78
CA SER A 245 -20.87 9.83 6.84
C SER A 245 -20.72 9.17 5.47
N TRP A 246 -19.52 8.71 5.13
CA TRP A 246 -19.11 8.21 3.80
C TRP A 246 -19.38 9.20 2.67
N LYS A 247 -19.19 10.49 2.96
CA LYS A 247 -19.30 11.58 1.99
C LYS A 247 -18.00 12.34 1.86
N HIS A 248 -17.71 12.77 0.65
CA HIS A 248 -16.68 13.76 0.38
C HIS A 248 -17.27 15.16 0.55
N ASP A 249 -17.48 15.55 1.81
CA ASP A 249 -17.96 16.87 2.18
C ASP A 249 -17.36 17.30 3.53
N TYR A 250 -17.74 18.49 3.99
CA TYR A 250 -17.27 19.06 5.25
C TYR A 250 -18.27 18.83 6.40
N GLU A 251 -19.15 17.82 6.31
CA GLU A 251 -20.08 17.47 7.39
C GLU A 251 -19.29 17.10 8.66
N LYS A 252 -19.53 17.83 9.76
CA LYS A 252 -19.08 17.42 11.08
C LYS A 252 -20.02 16.35 11.60
N VAL A 253 -19.48 15.18 11.91
CA VAL A 253 -20.19 14.11 12.59
C VAL A 253 -19.79 14.15 14.06
N GLU A 254 -20.77 14.25 14.96
CA GLU A 254 -20.53 14.28 16.41
C GLU A 254 -20.21 12.89 16.96
N ALA A 255 -19.56 12.84 18.13
CA ALA A 255 -19.11 11.58 18.73
C ALA A 255 -20.25 10.62 19.08
N ASP A 256 -21.43 11.15 19.42
CA ASP A 256 -22.62 10.39 19.78
C ASP A 256 -23.48 9.97 18.57
N ASP A 257 -23.08 10.35 17.34
CA ASP A 257 -23.78 9.96 16.13
C ASP A 257 -23.82 8.43 15.99
N SER A 258 -25.01 7.90 15.76
CA SER A 258 -25.25 6.46 15.61
C SER A 258 -24.52 5.81 14.43
N ARG A 259 -24.12 6.60 13.42
CA ARG A 259 -23.33 6.14 12.28
C ARG A 259 -21.88 5.83 12.66
N HIS A 260 -21.37 6.36 13.77
CA HIS A 260 -20.02 6.06 14.26
C HIS A 260 -20.02 4.70 14.98
N LEU A 261 -19.42 3.67 14.37
CA LEU A 261 -19.46 2.28 14.84
C LEU A 261 -18.32 1.93 15.80
N GLY A 262 -17.35 2.83 15.92
CA GLY A 262 -16.35 2.89 16.98
C GLY A 262 -14.96 2.43 16.55
N ALA A 263 -13.99 2.75 17.40
CA ALA A 263 -12.60 2.39 17.25
C ALA A 263 -12.30 0.93 17.64
N LEU A 264 -11.17 0.40 17.18
CA LEU A 264 -10.63 -0.90 17.58
C LEU A 264 -10.41 -0.97 19.10
N ASN A 265 -10.64 -2.14 19.70
CA ASN A 265 -10.53 -2.47 21.13
C ASN A 265 -11.53 -1.77 22.07
N THR A 266 -11.64 -0.44 22.02
CA THR A 266 -12.43 0.33 22.99
C THR A 266 -13.86 0.59 22.56
N ARG A 267 -14.15 0.52 21.24
CA ARG A 267 -15.41 1.00 20.63
C ARG A 267 -15.69 2.49 20.90
N GLU A 268 -14.68 3.24 21.32
CA GLU A 268 -14.79 4.69 21.51
C GLU A 268 -15.15 5.38 20.20
N ARG A 269 -15.86 6.50 20.33
CA ARG A 269 -16.34 7.30 19.21
C ARG A 269 -15.88 8.72 19.43
N TYR A 270 -15.50 9.37 18.34
CA TYR A 270 -15.00 10.74 18.36
C TYR A 270 -15.76 11.57 17.34
N SER A 271 -15.87 12.86 17.61
CA SER A 271 -16.34 13.75 16.55
C SER A 271 -15.33 13.74 15.40
N THR A 272 -15.81 13.81 14.18
CA THR A 272 -14.94 13.81 13.01
C THR A 272 -15.48 14.68 11.89
N GLN A 273 -14.56 15.36 11.21
CA GLN A 273 -14.88 16.27 10.13
C GLN A 273 -13.73 16.31 9.14
N VAL A 274 -14.01 16.18 7.85
CA VAL A 274 -13.02 16.55 6.84
C VAL A 274 -12.89 18.07 6.87
N MET A 275 -11.66 18.58 6.87
CA MET A 275 -11.39 20.01 6.82
C MET A 275 -10.31 20.31 5.80
N TYR A 276 -10.47 21.42 5.07
CA TYR A 276 -9.44 21.94 4.18
C TYR A 276 -8.50 22.85 4.96
N ASP A 277 -7.21 22.52 4.96
CA ASP A 277 -6.16 23.38 5.51
C ASP A 277 -5.71 24.37 4.42
N PRO A 278 -5.97 25.69 4.57
CA PRO A 278 -5.59 26.67 3.56
C PRO A 278 -4.08 26.94 3.46
N ALA A 279 -3.32 26.69 4.54
CA ALA A 279 -1.88 26.92 4.56
C ALA A 279 -1.13 25.77 3.87
N ARG A 280 -1.54 24.52 4.14
CA ARG A 280 -0.95 23.31 3.54
C ARG A 280 -1.65 22.86 2.25
N LYS A 281 -2.83 23.45 1.96
CA LYS A 281 -3.64 23.29 0.74
C LYS A 281 -4.11 21.87 0.45
N TYR A 282 -4.59 21.16 1.45
CA TYR A 282 -5.15 19.84 1.29
C TYR A 282 -6.29 19.57 2.29
N GLU A 283 -7.03 18.49 2.05
CA GLU A 283 -8.05 18.00 2.96
C GLU A 283 -7.47 16.96 3.93
N VAL A 284 -7.81 17.08 5.21
CA VAL A 284 -7.51 16.10 6.26
C VAL A 284 -8.75 15.75 7.06
N LEU A 285 -8.76 14.57 7.67
CA LEU A 285 -9.81 14.15 8.56
C LEU A 285 -9.46 14.56 10.00
N ILE A 286 -10.13 15.59 10.50
CA ILE A 286 -9.96 16.04 11.89
C ILE A 286 -10.73 15.13 12.83
N VAL A 287 -10.07 14.72 13.91
CA VAL A 287 -10.61 13.86 14.97
C VAL A 287 -10.65 14.65 16.28
N GLY A 288 -11.85 14.79 16.86
CA GLY A 288 -12.06 15.52 18.12
C GLY A 288 -11.71 14.69 19.35
N MET A 289 -10.42 14.37 19.52
CA MET A 289 -9.89 13.64 20.68
C MET A 289 -9.50 14.57 21.84
N PRO A 290 -9.68 14.15 23.11
CA PRO A 290 -9.12 14.85 24.26
C PRO A 290 -7.64 14.48 24.42
N GLU A 291 -6.74 15.33 23.89
CA GLU A 291 -5.32 15.42 24.28
C GLU A 291 -4.55 14.09 24.48
N GLN A 292 -4.58 13.15 23.54
CA GLN A 292 -3.52 12.13 23.42
C GLN A 292 -2.19 12.82 23.04
N PRO A 293 -0.99 12.24 23.09
CA PRO A 293 0.14 12.82 22.37
C PRO A 293 -0.02 12.51 20.87
N ALA A 294 -0.11 13.56 20.03
CA ALA A 294 0.08 13.43 18.59
C ALA A 294 1.57 13.57 18.31
N ASP A 295 1.99 13.08 17.15
CA ASP A 295 3.38 12.79 16.75
C ASP A 295 3.85 11.36 17.06
N GLU A 296 3.17 10.38 16.46
CA GLU A 296 3.78 9.07 16.23
C GLU A 296 4.85 9.22 15.14
N GLN A 297 6.13 9.23 15.54
CA GLN A 297 7.30 8.98 14.68
C GLN A 297 7.79 10.13 13.78
N GLY A 298 7.47 11.40 14.09
CA GLY A 298 7.97 12.55 13.32
C GLY A 298 7.28 12.71 11.97
N ILE A 299 6.11 12.09 11.78
CA ILE A 299 5.34 12.18 10.52
C ILE A 299 4.62 13.52 10.39
N GLY A 300 4.20 14.12 11.51
CA GLY A 300 3.47 15.38 11.49
C GLY A 300 3.13 15.87 12.89
N GLU A 301 3.23 17.19 13.11
CA GLU A 301 3.06 17.84 14.43
C GLU A 301 1.76 17.43 15.15
N TYR A 302 0.68 17.17 14.42
CA TYR A 302 -0.61 16.69 14.94
C TYR A 302 -1.17 15.47 14.20
N ALA A 303 -0.31 14.74 13.49
CA ALA A 303 -0.72 13.57 12.74
C ALA A 303 -1.10 12.41 13.67
N LEU A 304 -2.24 11.77 13.37
CA LEU A 304 -2.69 10.52 14.00
C LEU A 304 -2.44 9.33 13.05
N HIS A 305 -1.31 9.37 12.35
CA HIS A 305 -0.99 8.55 11.18
C HIS A 305 -1.13 7.04 11.44
N GLY A 306 -0.62 6.51 12.54
CA GLY A 306 -0.77 5.07 12.84
C GLY A 306 -2.21 4.63 13.16
N SER A 307 -3.16 5.58 13.25
CA SER A 307 -4.52 5.35 13.72
C SER A 307 -5.61 5.45 12.65
N ASP A 308 -5.26 5.71 11.38
CA ASP A 308 -6.23 5.89 10.28
C ASP A 308 -7.26 4.75 10.17
N TYR A 309 -6.82 3.51 10.35
CA TYR A 309 -7.70 2.33 10.41
C TYR A 309 -8.35 2.15 11.79
N LYS A 310 -7.59 2.35 12.87
CA LYS A 310 -8.02 2.02 14.23
C LYS A 310 -9.22 2.83 14.67
N LEU A 311 -9.23 4.13 14.37
CA LEU A 311 -10.29 5.05 14.82
C LEU A 311 -11.65 4.72 14.21
N TYR A 312 -11.66 4.16 12.99
CA TYR A 312 -12.87 3.89 12.22
C TYR A 312 -13.01 2.40 11.88
N TYR A 313 -12.38 1.53 12.67
CA TYR A 313 -12.26 0.10 12.39
C TYR A 313 -13.61 -0.56 12.03
N TYR A 314 -14.65 -0.31 12.82
CA TYR A 314 -15.96 -0.92 12.58
C TYR A 314 -16.75 -0.22 11.48
N ASN A 315 -16.50 1.07 11.23
CA ASN A 315 -17.03 1.79 10.08
C ASN A 315 -16.47 1.19 8.78
N ILE A 316 -15.15 0.96 8.71
CA ILE A 316 -14.49 0.34 7.55
C ILE A 316 -15.05 -1.06 7.30
N ARG A 317 -15.17 -1.88 8.34
CA ARG A 317 -15.76 -3.22 8.24
C ARG A 317 -17.16 -3.18 7.63
N GLU A 318 -18.01 -2.29 8.13
CA GLU A 318 -19.38 -2.17 7.64
C GLU A 318 -19.44 -1.63 6.21
N ASN A 319 -18.61 -0.64 5.87
CA ASN A 319 -18.55 -0.09 4.54
C ASN A 319 -18.03 -1.11 3.51
N ALA A 320 -17.05 -1.92 3.87
CA ALA A 320 -16.56 -3.01 3.02
C ALA A 320 -17.70 -3.96 2.64
N LYS A 321 -18.56 -4.35 3.60
CA LYS A 321 -19.76 -5.16 3.32
C LYS A 321 -20.71 -4.47 2.33
N LYS A 322 -21.05 -3.21 2.59
CA LYS A 322 -21.95 -2.43 1.71
C LYS A 322 -21.41 -2.33 0.28
N ARG A 323 -20.11 -2.09 0.10
CA ARG A 323 -19.49 -2.04 -1.23
C ARG A 323 -19.42 -3.40 -1.90
N ILE A 324 -19.16 -4.47 -1.14
CA ILE A 324 -19.21 -5.85 -1.64
C ILE A 324 -20.62 -6.18 -2.15
N GLU A 325 -21.64 -5.94 -1.34
CA GLU A 325 -23.04 -6.17 -1.72
C GLU A 325 -23.42 -5.34 -2.95
N SER A 326 -23.09 -4.04 -2.98
CA SER A 326 -23.31 -3.15 -4.13
C SER A 326 -22.64 -3.69 -5.40
N TYR A 327 -21.40 -4.17 -5.30
CA TYR A 327 -20.65 -4.71 -6.43
C TYR A 327 -21.26 -6.01 -6.96
N LEU A 328 -21.56 -6.97 -6.08
CA LEU A 328 -22.11 -8.28 -6.45
C LEU A 328 -23.50 -8.13 -7.07
N ASN A 329 -24.37 -7.29 -6.48
CA ASN A 329 -25.70 -7.02 -7.04
C ASN A 329 -25.64 -6.41 -8.45
N LYS A 330 -24.64 -5.57 -8.75
CA LYS A 330 -24.47 -4.99 -10.10
C LYS A 330 -23.92 -6.00 -11.11
N ARG A 331 -23.27 -7.07 -10.66
CA ARG A 331 -22.68 -8.11 -11.52
C ARG A 331 -23.73 -9.15 -11.94
N ASP A 332 -24.70 -9.41 -11.08
CA ASP A 332 -25.76 -10.40 -11.31
C ASP A 332 -26.93 -9.85 -12.18
N ASN A 333 -26.92 -8.55 -12.49
CA ASN A 333 -27.88 -7.87 -13.37
C ASN A 333 -27.29 -7.61 -14.76
#